data_AF-A0A523VAL5-F1
#
_entry.id   AF-A0A523VAL5-F1
#
_cell.length_a   1.000
_cell.length_b   1.000
_cell.length_c   1.000
_cell.angle_alpha   90.00
_cell.angle_beta   90.00
_cell.angle_gamma   90.00
#
_symmetry.space_group_name_H-M   'P 1'
#
loop_
_entity.id
_entity.type
_entity.pdbx_description
1 polymer ?
#
loop_
_entity_poly.entity_id
_entity_poly.type
_entity_poly.pdbx_seq_one_letter_code
_entity_poly.pdbx_strand_id
1 'polypeptide(L)'
;MAHHVTLIPGDGTGPEVTDAMRRIVEATGVSFKWDVQEAGADVIDKYGTPLPEAVLDSIRANKVGIKGPITTPVGTGFRSVNVAIRKALDLYANLRAVKSSKGVQRRYEDIDLIVVREGTAGLYAGIEHD
;
A
#
# COMPACT_ATOMS: atom_id res chain seq x y z
N MET A 1 9.07 -23.74 0.80
CA MET A 1 10.06 -22.64 0.63
C MET A 1 9.42 -21.36 1.15
N ALA A 2 10.18 -20.44 1.74
CA ALA A 2 9.63 -19.20 2.28
C ALA A 2 9.36 -18.17 1.17
N HIS A 3 8.25 -17.44 1.26
CA HIS A 3 7.92 -16.34 0.36
C HIS A 3 8.62 -15.07 0.83
N HIS A 4 9.45 -14.47 -0.03
CA HIS A 4 10.06 -13.16 0.24
C HIS A 4 9.06 -12.06 -0.09
N VAL A 5 8.76 -11.21 0.90
CA VAL A 5 7.73 -10.17 0.76
C VAL A 5 8.22 -8.88 1.39
N THR A 6 8.18 -7.79 0.63
CA THR A 6 8.41 -6.44 1.17
C THR A 6 7.21 -6.04 2.03
N LEU A 7 7.46 -5.60 3.26
CA LEU A 7 6.42 -5.12 4.16
C LEU A 7 6.68 -3.67 4.54
N ILE A 8 5.72 -2.80 4.24
CA ILE A 8 5.77 -1.38 4.60
C ILE A 8 4.68 -1.13 5.66
N PRO A 9 5.02 -0.93 6.94
CA PRO A 9 4.01 -0.71 7.99
C PRO A 9 3.09 0.49 7.71
N GLY A 10 3.64 1.54 7.12
CA GLY A 10 2.92 2.78 6.80
C GLY A 10 2.78 3.70 8.02
N ASP A 11 1.91 4.70 7.89
CA ASP A 11 1.73 5.78 8.87
C ASP A 11 0.41 5.61 9.66
N GLY A 12 0.28 6.32 10.78
CA GLY A 12 -0.96 6.37 11.57
C GLY A 12 -1.39 5.00 12.10
N THR A 13 -2.55 4.49 11.66
CA THR A 13 -3.02 3.14 12.04
C THR A 13 -2.29 2.01 11.29
N GLY A 14 -1.39 2.36 10.37
CA GLY A 14 -0.70 1.39 9.52
C GLY A 14 0.09 0.33 10.29
N PRO A 15 0.97 0.69 11.24
CA PRO A 15 1.73 -0.29 12.01
C PRO A 15 0.85 -1.30 12.74
N GLU A 16 -0.25 -0.86 13.37
CA GLU A 16 -1.17 -1.73 14.10
C GLU A 16 -1.90 -2.72 13.17
N VAL A 17 -2.43 -2.23 12.05
CA VAL A 17 -3.17 -3.07 11.09
C VAL A 17 -2.23 -4.04 10.36
N THR A 18 -1.02 -3.62 10.02
CA THR A 18 -0.03 -4.49 9.36
C THR A 18 0.53 -5.55 10.29
N ASP A 19 0.72 -5.26 11.58
CA ASP A 19 1.09 -6.26 12.58
C ASP A 19 -0.01 -7.32 12.76
N ALA A 20 -1.27 -6.87 12.90
CA ALA A 20 -2.42 -7.78 12.98
C ALA A 20 -2.52 -8.70 11.75
N MET A 21 -2.34 -8.13 10.55
CA MET A 21 -2.30 -8.90 9.30
C MET A 21 -1.18 -9.95 9.31
N ARG A 22 0.03 -9.56 9.71
CA ARG A 22 1.21 -10.45 9.77
C ARG A 22 0.94 -11.67 10.65
N ARG A 23 0.41 -11.43 11.85
CA ARG A 23 0.04 -12.50 12.80
C ARG A 23 -0.98 -13.47 12.23
N ILE A 24 -1.98 -12.96 11.50
CA ILE A 24 -3.02 -13.78 10.87
C ILE A 24 -2.44 -14.64 9.74
N VAL A 25 -1.62 -14.07 8.85
CA VAL A 25 -1.06 -14.82 7.72
C VAL A 25 -0.02 -15.85 8.18
N GLU A 26 0.78 -15.55 9.20
CA GLU A 26 1.74 -16.50 9.78
C GLU A 26 1.02 -17.67 10.47
N ALA A 27 -0.12 -17.42 11.12
CA ALA A 27 -0.94 -18.47 11.73
C ALA A 27 -1.50 -19.49 10.74
N THR A 28 -1.47 -19.21 9.43
CA THR A 28 -1.85 -20.17 8.39
C THR A 28 -0.81 -21.28 8.17
N GLY A 29 0.40 -21.13 8.71
CA GLY A 29 1.54 -22.04 8.48
C GLY A 29 2.32 -21.75 7.21
N VAL A 30 1.93 -20.75 6.41
CA VAL A 30 2.72 -20.27 5.28
C VAL A 30 3.99 -19.59 5.79
N SER A 31 5.13 -19.94 5.20
CA SER A 31 6.42 -19.38 5.58
C SER A 31 6.71 -18.09 4.81
N PHE A 32 6.93 -17.00 5.55
CA PHE A 32 7.27 -15.69 5.00
C PHE A 32 8.66 -15.25 5.46
N LYS A 33 9.37 -14.55 4.58
CA LYS A 33 10.56 -13.77 4.90
C LYS A 33 10.24 -12.31 4.63
N TRP A 34 9.95 -11.59 5.71
CA TRP A 34 9.59 -10.18 5.65
C TRP A 34 10.83 -9.31 5.48
N ASP A 35 10.86 -8.54 4.40
CA ASP A 35 11.78 -7.44 4.21
C ASP A 35 11.06 -6.15 4.62
N VAL A 36 11.25 -5.73 5.87
CA VAL A 36 10.53 -4.59 6.45
C VAL A 36 11.18 -3.29 5.98
N GLN A 37 10.41 -2.44 5.31
CA GLN A 37 10.84 -1.19 4.72
C GLN A 37 10.00 -0.02 5.24
N GLU A 38 10.58 1.17 5.26
CA GLU A 38 9.99 2.38 5.84
C GLU A 38 9.66 3.39 4.74
N ALA A 39 8.40 3.79 4.64
CA ALA A 39 7.93 4.81 3.70
C ALA A 39 6.71 5.53 4.26
N GLY A 40 6.60 6.83 4.00
CA GLY A 40 5.50 7.67 4.47
C GLY A 40 5.97 8.97 5.09
N ALA A 41 5.04 9.66 5.75
CA ALA A 41 5.34 10.93 6.41
C ALA A 41 6.28 10.74 7.61
N ASP A 42 6.11 9.63 8.35
CA ASP A 42 6.79 9.39 9.63
C ASP A 42 8.31 9.19 9.46
N VAL A 43 8.78 8.98 8.23
CA VAL A 43 10.17 8.61 7.92
C VAL A 43 10.95 9.77 7.29
N ILE A 44 10.29 10.90 7.01
CA ILE A 44 10.90 12.07 6.38
C ILE A 44 12.03 12.62 7.23
N ASP A 45 11.82 12.76 8.54
CA ASP A 45 12.86 13.29 9.45
C ASP A 45 14.11 12.41 9.48
N LYS A 46 13.95 11.11 9.22
CA LYS A 46 15.03 10.12 9.23
C LYS A 46 15.79 10.04 7.90
N TYR A 47 15.07 10.08 6.78
CA TYR A 47 15.65 9.83 5.44
C TYR A 47 15.72 11.06 4.54
N GLY A 48 15.13 12.19 4.94
CA GLY A 48 14.99 13.39 4.12
C GLY A 48 14.01 13.23 2.94
N THR A 49 13.37 12.06 2.81
CA THR A 49 12.39 11.74 1.76
C THR A 49 11.31 10.81 2.32
N PRO A 50 10.05 10.96 1.88
CA PRO A 50 8.96 10.07 2.27
C PRO A 50 9.01 8.71 1.55
N LEU A 51 9.83 8.58 0.50
CA LEU A 51 10.02 7.33 -0.24
C LEU A 51 11.53 7.10 -0.47
N PRO A 52 12.22 6.44 0.48
CA PRO A 52 13.60 6.00 0.27
C PRO A 52 13.70 5.02 -0.91
N GLU A 53 14.77 5.09 -1.71
CA GLU A 53 14.95 4.23 -2.91
C GLU A 53 14.99 2.74 -2.54
N ALA A 54 15.54 2.40 -1.36
CA ALA A 54 15.58 1.04 -0.83
C ALA A 54 14.20 0.36 -0.79
N VAL A 55 13.12 1.14 -0.65
CA VAL A 55 11.74 0.63 -0.69
C VAL A 55 11.40 0.09 -2.08
N LEU A 56 11.72 0.85 -3.13
CA LEU A 56 11.46 0.43 -4.51
C LEU A 56 12.36 -0.73 -4.90
N ASP A 57 13.62 -0.72 -4.48
CA ASP A 57 14.57 -1.81 -4.74
C ASP A 57 14.13 -3.12 -4.08
N SER A 58 13.66 -3.05 -2.83
CA SER A 58 13.07 -4.19 -2.12
C SER A 58 11.87 -4.76 -2.88
N ILE A 59 10.92 -3.91 -3.30
CA ILE A 59 9.74 -4.38 -4.05
C ILE A 59 10.15 -4.96 -5.41
N ARG A 60 11.12 -4.35 -6.11
CA ARG A 60 11.64 -4.86 -7.39
C ARG A 60 12.33 -6.20 -7.24
N ALA A 61 13.03 -6.44 -6.12
CA ALA A 61 13.68 -7.71 -5.84
C ALA A 61 12.65 -8.81 -5.47
N ASN A 62 11.71 -8.49 -4.58
CA ASN A 62 10.75 -9.47 -4.05
C ASN A 62 9.50 -9.66 -4.93
N LYS A 63 9.22 -8.72 -5.85
CA LYS A 63 8.03 -8.66 -6.73
C LYS A 63 6.68 -8.55 -6.01
N VAL A 64 6.66 -8.70 -4.68
CA VAL A 64 5.47 -8.65 -3.84
C VAL A 64 5.72 -7.66 -2.71
N GLY A 65 4.82 -6.69 -2.58
CA GLY A 65 4.82 -5.72 -1.49
C GLY A 65 3.46 -5.66 -0.80
N ILE A 66 3.46 -5.73 0.53
CA ILE A 66 2.30 -5.46 1.37
C ILE A 66 2.55 -4.14 2.09
N LYS A 67 1.61 -3.21 2.00
CA LYS A 67 1.76 -1.89 2.63
C LYS A 67 0.52 -1.43 3.38
N GLY A 68 0.71 -0.95 4.60
CA GLY A 68 -0.30 -0.23 5.36
C GLY A 68 -0.73 1.09 4.69
N PRO A 69 -1.74 1.78 5.23
CA PRO A 69 -2.03 3.16 4.84
C PRO A 69 -0.79 4.05 5.02
N ILE A 70 -0.56 4.93 4.04
CA ILE A 70 0.52 5.94 4.08
C ILE A 70 -0.13 7.30 3.91
N THR A 71 0.18 8.20 4.84
CA THR A 71 -0.37 9.56 4.89
C THR A 71 0.15 10.36 3.70
N THR A 72 -0.73 11.14 3.07
CA THR A 72 -0.34 12.14 2.07
C THR A 72 -0.87 13.49 2.58
N PRO A 73 -0.01 14.50 2.79
CA PRO A 73 -0.45 15.80 3.26
C PRO A 73 -1.39 16.45 2.23
N VAL A 74 -2.38 17.21 2.71
CA VAL A 74 -3.39 17.85 1.87
C VAL A 74 -2.97 19.29 1.58
N GLY A 75 -2.98 19.69 0.30
CA GLY A 75 -2.80 21.07 -0.15
C GLY A 75 -1.35 21.56 -0.25
N THR A 76 -0.43 21.05 0.57
CA THR A 76 1.01 21.38 0.53
C THR A 76 1.86 20.16 0.82
N GLY A 77 3.13 20.16 0.40
CA GLY A 77 4.10 19.11 0.74
C GLY A 77 4.49 18.21 -0.43
N PHE A 78 4.71 16.93 -0.16
CA PHE A 78 5.25 15.98 -1.12
C PHE A 78 4.17 15.28 -1.96
N ARG A 79 4.54 14.86 -3.17
CA ARG A 79 3.68 14.03 -4.03
C ARG A 79 3.41 12.69 -3.36
N SER A 80 2.17 12.21 -3.43
CA SER A 80 1.75 10.98 -2.75
C SER A 80 2.68 9.79 -3.00
N VAL A 81 3.26 9.25 -1.92
CA VAL A 81 4.08 8.02 -1.94
C VAL A 81 3.31 6.86 -2.58
N ASN A 82 2.00 6.77 -2.30
CA ASN A 82 1.13 5.74 -2.87
C ASN A 82 1.07 5.80 -4.41
N VAL A 83 1.04 7.00 -4.99
CA VAL A 83 1.04 7.20 -6.45
C VAL A 83 2.44 6.97 -7.01
N ALA A 84 3.47 7.46 -6.31
CA ALA A 84 4.86 7.29 -6.71
C ALA A 84 5.24 5.80 -6.85
N ILE A 85 4.91 4.96 -5.86
CA ILE A 85 5.14 3.51 -5.91
C ILE A 85 4.42 2.89 -7.12
N ARG A 86 3.15 3.23 -7.36
CA ARG A 86 2.38 2.66 -8.49
C ARG A 86 3.00 3.01 -9.83
N LYS A 87 3.39 4.28 -10.02
CA LYS A 87 4.03 4.76 -11.25
C LYS A 87 5.41 4.13 -11.44
N ALA A 88 6.25 4.11 -10.41
CA ALA A 88 7.62 3.59 -10.47
C ALA A 88 7.69 2.09 -10.76
N LEU A 89 6.62 1.35 -10.47
CA LEU A 89 6.53 -0.10 -10.63
C LEU A 89 5.52 -0.53 -11.72
N ASP A 90 4.98 0.43 -12.49
CA ASP A 90 3.97 0.18 -13.52
C ASP A 90 2.76 -0.65 -13.05
N LEU A 91 2.28 -0.35 -11.83
CA LEU A 91 1.12 -1.02 -11.22
C LEU A 91 -0.18 -0.37 -11.72
N TYR A 92 -0.45 -0.53 -13.02
CA TYR A 92 -1.54 0.16 -13.72
C TYR A 92 -2.95 -0.29 -13.30
N ALA A 93 -3.12 -1.54 -12.83
CA ALA A 93 -4.41 -2.10 -12.43
C ALA A 93 -4.62 -2.05 -10.91
N ASN A 94 -5.53 -1.21 -10.45
CA ASN A 94 -5.97 -1.17 -9.05
C ASN A 94 -7.32 -1.90 -8.91
N LEU A 95 -7.25 -3.17 -8.51
CA LEU A 95 -8.43 -4.01 -8.31
C LEU A 95 -9.00 -3.80 -6.90
N ARG A 96 -10.29 -3.48 -6.80
CA ARG A 96 -11.00 -3.27 -5.53
C ARG A 96 -12.25 -4.13 -5.49
N ALA A 97 -12.11 -5.31 -4.91
CA ALA A 97 -13.25 -6.19 -4.65
C ALA A 97 -14.13 -5.60 -3.54
N VAL A 98 -15.44 -5.61 -3.75
CA VAL A 98 -16.45 -5.19 -2.78
C VAL A 98 -17.44 -6.33 -2.68
N LYS A 99 -17.48 -6.97 -1.51
CA LYS A 99 -18.36 -8.10 -1.24
C LYS A 99 -19.14 -7.92 0.05
N SER A 100 -20.40 -8.31 -0.01
CA SER A 100 -21.27 -8.40 1.14
C SER A 100 -20.82 -9.49 2.12
N SER A 101 -20.19 -9.13 3.24
CA SER A 101 -19.88 -10.05 4.36
C SER A 101 -21.10 -10.34 5.24
N LYS A 102 -21.27 -11.60 5.68
CA LYS A 102 -22.30 -12.00 6.65
C LYS A 102 -22.03 -11.36 8.01
N GLY A 103 -23.08 -10.90 8.70
CA GLY A 103 -22.98 -10.33 10.06
C GLY A 103 -22.63 -8.84 10.13
N VAL A 104 -22.41 -8.17 8.99
CA VAL A 104 -22.20 -6.71 8.94
C VAL A 104 -23.51 -6.03 8.56
N GLN A 105 -24.04 -5.17 9.45
CA GLN A 105 -25.24 -4.39 9.16
C GLN A 105 -24.97 -3.36 8.05
N ARG A 106 -25.83 -3.30 7.05
CA ARG A 106 -25.72 -2.40 5.89
C ARG A 106 -27.07 -2.18 5.24
N ARG A 107 -27.16 -1.15 4.41
CA ARG A 107 -28.40 -0.79 3.68
C ARG A 107 -28.73 -1.74 2.52
N TYR A 108 -27.72 -2.31 1.87
CA TYR A 108 -27.85 -3.15 0.68
C TYR A 108 -27.24 -4.52 0.94
N GLU A 109 -27.86 -5.57 0.40
CA GLU A 109 -27.40 -6.96 0.52
C GLU A 109 -26.87 -7.48 -0.82
N ASP A 110 -26.22 -8.64 -0.79
CA ASP A 110 -25.77 -9.37 -2.00
C ASP A 110 -24.92 -8.58 -3.01
N ILE A 111 -24.11 -7.64 -2.52
CA ILE A 111 -23.09 -6.97 -3.31
C ILE A 111 -21.96 -7.96 -3.59
N ASP A 112 -21.64 -8.18 -4.86
CA ASP A 112 -20.45 -8.89 -5.31
C ASP A 112 -19.94 -8.24 -6.61
N LEU A 113 -18.95 -7.36 -6.51
CA LEU A 113 -18.39 -6.65 -7.66
C LEU A 113 -16.90 -6.37 -7.46
N ILE A 114 -16.21 -6.10 -8.58
CA ILE A 114 -14.82 -5.63 -8.59
C ILE A 114 -14.76 -4.33 -9.38
N VAL A 115 -14.22 -3.28 -8.74
CA VAL A 115 -13.84 -2.06 -9.46
C VAL A 115 -12.43 -2.24 -10.02
N VAL A 116 -12.30 -2.17 -11.35
CA VAL A 116 -11.01 -2.13 -12.04
C VAL A 116 -10.67 -0.68 -12.30
N ARG A 117 -9.79 -0.11 -11.48
CA ARG A 117 -9.38 1.29 -11.57
C ARG A 117 -7.99 1.41 -12.20
N GLU A 118 -7.86 2.28 -13.19
CA GLU A 118 -6.57 2.74 -13.71
C GLU A 118 -5.77 3.46 -12.60
N GLY A 119 -4.51 3.05 -12.40
CA GLY A 119 -3.71 3.36 -11.20
C GLY A 119 -2.50 4.27 -11.40
N THR A 120 -2.17 4.63 -12.64
CA THR A 120 -0.90 5.27 -13.06
C THR A 120 -1.07 6.60 -13.78
N ALA A 121 -2.25 6.91 -14.32
CA ALA A 121 -2.50 8.07 -15.17
C ALA A 121 -3.69 8.91 -14.69
N GLY A 122 -4.38 9.58 -15.62
CA GLY A 122 -5.49 10.50 -15.34
C GLY A 122 -5.08 11.75 -14.56
N LEU A 123 -5.99 12.30 -13.76
CA LEU A 123 -5.71 13.49 -12.94
C LEU A 123 -4.64 13.23 -11.86
N TYR A 124 -4.43 11.97 -11.48
CA TYR A 124 -3.36 11.56 -10.57
C TYR A 124 -1.97 11.60 -11.23
N ALA A 125 -1.88 12.03 -12.50
CA ALA A 125 -0.61 12.35 -13.13
C ALA A 125 0.15 13.45 -12.38
N GLY A 126 -0.56 14.38 -11.73
CA GLY A 126 0.03 15.49 -10.97
C GLY A 126 0.75 16.51 -11.86
N ILE A 127 0.19 16.78 -13.04
CA ILE A 127 0.63 17.81 -13.98
C ILE A 127 -0.29 19.01 -13.78
N GLU A 128 0.22 20.04 -13.10
CA GLU A 128 -0.53 21.21 -12.62
C GLU A 128 0.22 22.49 -13.03
N HIS A 129 -0.50 23.58 -13.30
CA HIS A 129 0.02 24.92 -13.63
C HIS A 129 -0.94 26.00 -13.10
N ASP A 130 -0.43 27.23 -12.91
CA ASP A 130 -1.19 28.40 -12.44
C ASP A 130 -1.98 29.10 -13.56
#